data_AF-A0A6D2KEJ6-F1
#
_entry.id   AF-A0A6D2KEJ6-F1
#
_cell.length_a   1.000
_cell.length_b   1.000
_cell.length_c   1.000
_cell.angle_alpha   90.00
_cell.angle_beta   90.00
_cell.angle_gamma   90.00
#
_symmetry.space_group_name_H-M   'P 1'
#
loop_
_entity.id
_entity.type
_entity.pdbx_description
1 polymer ?
#
loop_
_entity_poly.entity_id
_entity_poly.type
_entity_poly.pdbx_seq_one_letter_code
_entity_poly.pdbx_strand_id
1 'polypeptide(L)'
;MWQMTNSSSSTHYHHWLSRSEHLVETPTGDIYFVKWYTQRCLSSGMALTERFYVFRLLKNGAICHIRDIGDKCIFLSSRGEPFCLQASLYGLSRNCIYFVGGDDFGKFNIADNLVVSKEMTTSPAPYIIPPQS
;
A
#
# COMPACT_ATOMS: atom_id res chain seq x y z
N MET A 1 -2.86 42.50 26.57
CA MET A 1 -3.71 42.00 25.46
C MET A 1 -3.05 42.48 24.18
N TRP A 2 -2.20 41.65 23.58
CA TRP A 2 -1.50 41.98 22.34
C TRP A 2 -2.09 41.12 21.22
N GLN A 3 -2.58 41.77 20.16
CA GLN A 3 -2.85 41.12 18.90
C GLN A 3 -1.52 40.77 18.23
N MET A 4 -1.44 39.59 17.62
CA MET A 4 -0.54 39.33 16.51
C MET A 4 -1.35 38.79 15.33
N THR A 5 -0.87 39.19 14.17
CA THR A 5 -1.54 39.36 12.88
C THR A 5 -1.68 38.08 12.04
N ASN A 6 -2.57 38.21 11.05
CA ASN A 6 -2.95 37.29 9.98
C ASN A 6 -1.83 36.62 9.15
N SER A 7 -2.29 35.61 8.38
CA SER A 7 -1.74 34.96 7.18
C SER A 7 -0.87 33.71 7.42
N SER A 8 -1.27 32.51 6.99
CA SER A 8 -1.50 32.16 5.59
C SER A 8 -2.56 31.06 5.44
N SER A 9 -3.39 31.21 4.42
CA SER A 9 -4.44 30.30 3.97
C SER A 9 -3.93 28.90 3.67
N SER A 10 -4.45 27.90 4.37
CA SER A 10 -4.47 26.51 3.91
C SER A 10 -5.76 25.89 4.42
N THR A 11 -6.71 25.71 3.51
CA THR A 11 -8.00 25.05 3.75
C THR A 11 -7.76 23.68 4.38
N HIS A 12 -7.96 23.59 5.69
CA HIS A 12 -7.90 22.35 6.46
C HIS A 12 -9.11 21.48 6.11
N TYR A 13 -8.99 20.67 5.05
CA TYR A 13 -9.86 19.51 4.89
C TYR A 13 -9.38 18.45 5.87
N HIS A 14 -10.17 18.19 6.92
CA HIS A 14 -9.94 17.11 7.87
C HIS A 14 -10.08 15.75 7.16
N HIS A 15 -9.04 15.28 6.51
CA HIS A 15 -9.00 13.95 5.94
C HIS A 15 -8.82 12.93 7.06
N TRP A 16 -9.66 11.88 7.06
CA TRP A 16 -9.47 10.76 7.98
C TRP A 16 -8.48 9.79 7.36
N LEU A 17 -7.38 9.53 8.07
CA LEU A 17 -6.42 8.49 7.72
C LEU A 17 -6.83 7.19 8.38
N SER A 18 -6.99 6.14 7.57
CA SER A 18 -7.14 4.77 8.04
C SER A 18 -5.88 3.97 7.72
N ARG A 19 -5.54 3.04 8.60
CA ARG A 19 -4.39 2.15 8.45
C ARG A 19 -4.85 0.70 8.58
N SER A 20 -4.45 -0.13 7.64
CA SER A 20 -4.54 -1.59 7.76
C SER A 20 -3.14 -2.21 7.75
N GLU A 21 -3.05 -3.42 8.30
CA GLU A 21 -1.79 -4.14 8.51
C GLU A 21 -1.94 -5.55 7.93
N HIS A 22 -0.97 -5.96 7.13
CA HIS A 22 -1.01 -7.20 6.37
C HIS A 22 0.28 -7.98 6.58
N LEU A 23 0.17 -9.26 6.92
CA LEU A 23 1.31 -10.17 7.00
C LEU A 23 1.38 -10.97 5.70
N VAL A 24 2.54 -10.98 5.06
CA VAL A 24 2.74 -11.61 3.74
C VAL A 24 3.91 -12.57 3.82
N GLU A 25 3.65 -13.84 3.61
CA GLU A 25 4.68 -14.86 3.48
C GLU A 25 5.10 -15.00 2.01
N THR A 26 6.40 -15.13 1.78
CA THR A 26 6.96 -15.36 0.44
C THR A 26 7.12 -16.86 0.17
N PRO A 27 7.19 -17.29 -1.09
CA PRO A 27 7.50 -18.69 -1.43
C PRO A 27 8.83 -19.18 -0.85
N THR A 28 9.75 -18.27 -0.53
CA THR A 28 11.07 -18.57 0.07
C THR A 28 11.06 -18.56 1.61
N GLY A 29 9.90 -18.33 2.25
CA GLY A 29 9.74 -18.29 3.71
C GLY A 29 10.16 -16.97 4.38
N ASP A 30 10.51 -15.93 3.62
CA ASP A 30 10.57 -14.58 4.17
C ASP A 30 9.17 -14.11 4.55
N ILE A 31 9.05 -13.37 5.66
CA ILE A 31 7.79 -12.77 6.10
C ILE A 31 7.93 -11.25 6.06
N TYR A 32 6.97 -10.60 5.40
CA TYR A 32 6.84 -9.15 5.35
C TYR A 32 5.60 -8.68 6.11
N PHE A 33 5.76 -7.57 6.83
CA PHE A 33 4.66 -6.84 7.44
C PHE A 33 4.43 -5.56 6.66
N VAL A 34 3.24 -5.39 6.08
CA VAL A 34 2.91 -4.25 5.22
C VAL A 34 1.86 -3.39 5.90
N LYS A 35 2.19 -2.12 6.12
CA LYS A 35 1.23 -1.10 6.57
C LYS A 35 0.67 -0.39 5.36
N TRP A 36 -0.64 -0.40 5.20
CA TRP A 36 -1.35 0.26 4.10
C TRP A 36 -2.16 1.43 4.65
N TYR A 37 -1.82 2.64 4.19
CA TYR A 37 -2.47 3.88 4.58
C TYR A 37 -3.45 4.31 3.49
N THR A 38 -4.68 4.61 3.91
CA THR A 38 -5.76 5.08 3.05
C THR A 38 -6.30 6.39 3.59
N GLN A 39 -6.60 7.31 2.68
CA GLN A 39 -7.15 8.61 2.98
C GLN A 39 -8.61 8.64 2.52
N ARG A 40 -9.51 9.05 3.40
CA ARG A 40 -10.91 9.28 3.03
C ARG A 40 -11.11 10.71 2.55
N CYS A 41 -11.50 10.87 1.30
CA CYS A 41 -11.89 12.16 0.74
C CYS A 41 -13.27 12.53 1.26
N LEU A 42 -13.39 13.65 2.00
CA LEU A 42 -14.67 14.05 2.59
C LEU A 42 -15.70 14.50 1.55
N SER A 43 -15.26 15.10 0.44
CA SER A 43 -16.17 15.61 -0.59
C SER A 43 -16.79 14.51 -1.43
N SER A 44 -16.02 13.46 -1.76
CA SER A 44 -16.51 12.33 -2.57
C SER A 44 -16.89 11.10 -1.73
N GLY A 45 -16.48 11.05 -0.45
CA GLY A 45 -16.63 9.88 0.40
C GLY A 45 -15.63 8.75 0.12
N MET A 46 -14.85 8.85 -0.96
CA MET A 46 -13.95 7.80 -1.45
C MET A 46 -12.79 7.50 -0.49
N ALA A 47 -12.45 6.23 -0.33
CA ALA A 47 -11.27 5.75 0.38
C ALA A 47 -10.15 5.42 -0.62
N LEU A 48 -9.15 6.30 -0.67
CA LEU A 48 -8.04 6.23 -1.61
C LEU A 48 -6.75 5.80 -0.90
N THR A 49 -6.04 4.84 -1.46
CA THR A 49 -4.67 4.46 -1.16
C THR A 49 -3.74 5.66 -1.24
N GLU A 50 -3.04 5.94 -0.15
CA GLU A 50 -2.09 7.04 -0.05
C GLU A 50 -0.64 6.53 -0.14
N ARG A 51 -0.28 5.55 0.68
CA ARG A 51 1.08 5.04 0.78
C ARG A 51 1.14 3.66 1.44
N PHE A 52 2.29 3.00 1.30
CA PHE A 52 2.61 1.75 1.97
C PHE A 52 3.96 1.83 2.68
N TYR A 53 4.11 1.06 3.76
CA TYR A 53 5.42 0.78 4.36
C TYR A 53 5.60 -0.72 4.50
N VAL A 54 6.76 -1.21 4.08
CA VAL A 54 7.10 -2.63 4.12
C VAL A 54 8.18 -2.86 5.16
N PHE A 55 7.96 -3.86 6.01
CA PHE A 55 8.91 -4.28 7.02
C PHE A 55 9.22 -5.76 6.83
N ARG A 56 10.47 -6.17 7.04
CA ARG A 56 10.88 -7.57 7.04
C ARG A 56 10.96 -8.08 8.47
N LEU A 57 10.37 -9.26 8.72
CA LEU A 57 10.59 -10.01 9.95
C LEU A 57 11.90 -10.78 9.83
N LEU A 58 12.82 -10.52 10.73
CA LEU A 58 14.11 -11.20 10.81
C LEU A 58 13.99 -12.45 11.68
N LYS A 59 14.92 -13.40 11.51
CA LYS A 59 14.94 -14.67 12.24
C LYS A 59 15.01 -14.53 13.77
N ASN A 60 15.56 -13.42 14.25
CA ASN A 60 15.64 -13.11 15.68
C ASN A 60 14.35 -12.43 16.22
N GLY A 61 13.28 -12.35 15.42
CA GLY A 61 12.02 -11.71 15.78
C GLY A 61 11.98 -10.20 15.61
N ALA A 62 13.09 -9.55 15.23
CA ALA A 62 13.11 -8.12 14.96
C ALA A 62 12.39 -7.77 13.66
N ILE A 63 11.75 -6.60 13.62
CA ILE A 63 11.06 -6.08 12.44
C ILE A 63 11.79 -4.84 11.94
N CYS A 64 12.24 -4.84 10.69
CA CYS A 64 12.99 -3.73 10.09
C CYS A 64 12.25 -3.16 8.89
N HIS A 65 12.12 -1.83 8.84
CA HIS A 65 11.60 -1.14 7.65
C HIS A 65 12.57 -1.35 6.48
N ILE A 66 12.04 -1.72 5.32
CA ILE A 66 12.82 -1.96 4.11
C ILE A 66 12.23 -1.21 2.92
N ARG A 67 13.08 -0.87 1.97
CA ARG A 67 12.71 -0.22 0.71
C ARG A 67 12.90 -1.11 -0.52
N ASP A 68 13.44 -2.31 -0.30
CA ASP A 68 13.74 -3.26 -1.36
C ASP A 68 13.44 -4.70 -0.91
N ILE A 69 12.51 -5.35 -1.62
CA ILE A 69 12.18 -6.78 -1.46
C ILE A 69 12.83 -7.67 -2.54
N GLY A 70 13.65 -7.10 -3.42
CA GLY A 70 14.34 -7.78 -4.50
C GLY A 70 13.43 -8.10 -5.69
N ASP A 71 13.63 -9.28 -6.30
CA ASP A 71 12.82 -9.80 -7.43
C ASP A 71 11.43 -10.30 -7.00
N LYS A 72 10.81 -9.62 -6.04
CA LYS A 72 9.51 -9.97 -5.49
C LYS A 72 8.50 -8.86 -5.76
N CYS A 73 7.23 -9.22 -5.76
CA CYS A 73 6.12 -8.27 -5.74
C CYS A 73 5.04 -8.79 -4.78
N ILE A 74 4.35 -7.86 -4.13
CA ILE A 74 3.30 -8.16 -3.16
C ILE A 74 1.96 -7.78 -3.77
N PHE A 75 0.95 -8.58 -3.52
CA PHE A 75 -0.43 -8.34 -3.90
C PHE A 75 -1.27 -8.13 -2.66
N LEU A 76 -1.95 -6.98 -2.60
CA LEU A 76 -2.85 -6.62 -1.51
C LEU A 76 -4.23 -6.31 -2.08
N SER A 77 -5.27 -6.78 -1.39
CA SER A 77 -6.64 -6.38 -1.68
C SER A 77 -7.34 -6.00 -0.39
N SER A 78 -8.19 -4.98 -0.43
CA SER A 78 -9.04 -4.60 0.70
C SER A 78 -9.97 -5.75 1.13
N ARG A 79 -10.24 -6.68 0.21
CA ARG A 79 -10.96 -7.93 0.43
C ARG A 79 -10.15 -9.10 -0.11
N GLY A 80 -9.34 -9.74 0.73
CA GLY A 80 -8.62 -10.95 0.34
C GLY A 80 -7.35 -11.13 1.16
N GLU A 81 -6.78 -12.33 1.08
CA GLU A 81 -5.51 -12.62 1.71
C GLU A 81 -4.35 -12.09 0.86
N PRO A 82 -3.35 -11.46 1.49
CA PRO A 82 -2.20 -10.96 0.76
C PRO A 82 -1.28 -12.10 0.34
N PHE A 83 -0.62 -11.95 -0.79
CA PHE A 83 0.36 -12.94 -1.24
C PHE A 83 1.55 -12.28 -1.94
N CYS A 84 2.62 -13.04 -2.11
CA CYS A 84 3.84 -12.58 -2.73
C CYS A 84 4.27 -13.53 -3.86
N LEU A 85 4.70 -12.97 -4.98
CA LEU A 85 5.22 -13.72 -6.12
C LEU A 85 6.64 -13.27 -6.45
N GLN A 86 7.40 -14.17 -7.06
CA GLN A 86 8.62 -13.82 -7.76
C GLN A 86 8.27 -13.08 -9.05
N ALA A 87 8.67 -11.82 -9.17
CA ALA A 87 8.18 -10.91 -10.21
C ALA A 87 8.60 -11.35 -11.62
N SER A 88 9.87 -11.76 -11.77
CA SER A 88 10.42 -12.20 -13.05
C SER A 88 9.70 -13.38 -13.69
N LEU A 89 9.13 -14.31 -12.89
CA LEU A 89 8.41 -15.48 -13.40
C LEU A 89 7.09 -15.12 -14.11
N TYR A 90 6.52 -13.95 -13.80
CA TYR A 90 5.22 -13.52 -14.31
C TYR A 90 5.30 -12.24 -15.15
N GLY A 91 6.52 -11.79 -15.50
CA GLY A 91 6.72 -10.54 -16.25
C GLY A 91 6.28 -9.28 -15.48
N LEU A 92 6.30 -9.33 -14.15
CA LEU A 92 5.83 -8.24 -13.28
C LEU A 92 6.96 -7.27 -12.93
N SER A 93 6.58 -6.08 -12.45
CA SER A 93 7.53 -5.12 -11.90
C SER A 93 8.04 -5.62 -10.54
N ARG A 94 9.35 -5.80 -10.42
CA ARG A 94 10.01 -6.12 -9.14
C ARG A 94 9.86 -4.98 -8.13
N ASN A 95 10.03 -5.30 -6.85
CA ASN A 95 9.99 -4.34 -5.75
C ASN A 95 8.73 -3.45 -5.73
N CYS A 96 7.59 -4.04 -6.08
CA CYS A 96 6.31 -3.34 -6.18
C CYS A 96 5.22 -4.01 -5.34
N ILE A 97 4.23 -3.21 -4.98
CA ILE A 97 2.94 -3.66 -4.43
C ILE A 97 1.86 -3.40 -5.48
N TYR A 98 1.13 -4.43 -5.86
CA TYR A 98 -0.10 -4.33 -6.63
C TYR A 98 -1.27 -4.33 -5.66
N PHE A 99 -2.15 -3.34 -5.74
CA PHE A 99 -3.20 -3.17 -4.75
C PHE A 99 -4.59 -2.98 -5.38
N VAL A 100 -5.60 -3.50 -4.69
CA VAL A 100 -7.02 -3.20 -4.93
C VAL A 100 -7.63 -2.67 -3.62
N GLY A 101 -7.75 -1.35 -3.51
CA GLY A 101 -8.30 -0.64 -2.37
C GLY A 101 -9.84 -0.68 -2.34
N GLY A 102 -10.43 0.32 -1.66
CA GLY A 102 -11.88 0.49 -1.65
C GLY A 102 -12.39 1.16 -2.92
N ASP A 103 -11.81 2.32 -3.22
CA ASP A 103 -12.18 3.18 -4.37
C ASP A 103 -10.98 3.47 -5.28
N ASP A 104 -9.95 2.64 -5.21
CA ASP A 104 -8.83 2.68 -6.14
C ASP A 104 -8.14 1.33 -6.30
N PHE A 105 -7.36 1.21 -7.35
CA PHE A 105 -6.44 0.11 -7.55
C PHE A 105 -5.23 0.57 -8.36
N GLY A 106 -4.13 -0.16 -8.26
CA GLY A 106 -2.91 0.28 -8.93
C GLY A 106 -1.65 -0.46 -8.51
N LYS A 107 -0.53 0.23 -8.75
CA LYS A 107 0.83 -0.26 -8.50
C LYS A 107 1.62 0.78 -7.72
N PHE A 108 2.35 0.33 -6.72
CA PHE A 108 3.19 1.15 -5.86
C PHE A 108 4.63 0.64 -5.88
N ASN A 109 5.60 1.53 -6.09
CA ASN A 109 7.02 1.21 -6.00
C ASN A 109 7.51 1.43 -4.55
N ILE A 110 8.10 0.39 -3.97
CA ILE A 110 8.52 0.39 -2.56
C ILE A 110 9.78 1.26 -2.34
N ALA A 111 10.70 1.29 -3.30
CA ALA A 111 11.95 2.05 -3.17
C ALA A 111 11.70 3.56 -3.12
N ASP A 112 10.87 4.03 -4.04
CA ASP A 112 10.56 5.45 -4.22
C ASP A 112 9.42 5.93 -3.30
N ASN A 113 8.76 4.98 -2.61
CA ASN A 113 7.57 5.24 -1.80
C ASN A 113 6.50 6.02 -2.61
N LEU A 114 6.25 5.55 -3.84
CA LEU A 114 5.48 6.26 -4.85
C LEU A 114 4.44 5.36 -5.52
N VAL A 115 3.23 5.89 -5.71
CA VAL A 115 2.21 5.25 -6.56
C VAL A 115 2.60 5.44 -8.03
N VAL A 116 2.90 4.34 -8.72
CA VAL A 116 3.37 4.34 -10.12
C VAL A 116 2.20 4.47 -11.10
N SER A 117 1.09 3.80 -10.79
CA SER A 117 -0.15 3.86 -11.57
C SER A 117 -1.34 3.68 -10.65
N LYS A 118 -2.41 4.42 -10.89
CA LYS A 118 -3.59 4.44 -10.02
C LYS A 118 -4.85 4.79 -10.80
N GLU A 119 -5.85 3.94 -10.69
CA GLU A 119 -7.22 4.23 -11.12
C GLU A 119 -8.05 4.59 -9.89
N MET A 120 -8.77 5.72 -9.93
CA MET A 120 -9.61 6.20 -8.81
C MET A 120 -11.07 5.78 -9.03
N THR A 121 -11.29 4.48 -9.07
CA THR A 121 -12.62 3.88 -9.15
C THR A 121 -12.63 2.55 -8.41
N THR A 122 -13.80 2.10 -7.99
CA THR A 122 -13.96 0.77 -7.40
C THR A 122 -13.63 -0.30 -8.45
N SER A 123 -12.72 -1.21 -8.10
CA SER A 123 -12.42 -2.36 -8.97
C SER A 123 -13.65 -3.26 -9.11
N PRO A 124 -13.98 -3.75 -10.32
CA PRO A 124 -15.05 -4.75 -10.51
C PRO A 124 -14.72 -6.08 -9.82
N ALA A 125 -13.44 -6.36 -9.58
CA ALA A 125 -12.95 -7.50 -8.81
C ALA A 125 -12.26 -7.01 -7.53
N PRO A 126 -12.87 -7.15 -6.33
CA PRO A 126 -12.34 -6.59 -5.10
C PRO A 126 -11.20 -7.42 -4.47
N TYR A 127 -10.82 -8.53 -5.10
CA TYR A 127 -9.76 -9.44 -4.70
C TYR A 127 -8.78 -9.64 -5.85
N ILE A 128 -7.53 -9.94 -5.51
CA ILE A 128 -6.54 -10.44 -6.46
C ILE A 128 -6.38 -11.94 -6.19
N ILE A 129 -6.60 -12.76 -7.20
CA ILE A 129 -6.48 -14.22 -7.07
C ILE A 129 -5.05 -14.61 -7.44
N PRO A 130 -4.32 -15.36 -6.60
CA PRO A 130 -3.01 -15.86 -6.96
C PRO A 130 -3.11 -16.79 -8.19
N PRO A 131 -2.06 -16.87 -9.02
CA PRO A 131 -2.00 -17.82 -10.12
C PRO A 131 -2.34 -19.23 -9.64
N GLN A 132 -3.28 -19.88 -10.32
CA GLN A 132 -3.65 -21.27 -10.04
C GLN A 132 -2.66 -22.17 -10.80
N SER A 133 -2.12 -23.18 -10.11
CA SER A 133 -1.24 -24.19 -10.68
C SER A 133 -1.97 -25.11 -11.65
#